data_AF-A0A7W1AK55-F1
#
_entry.id   AF-A0A7W1AK55-F1
#
_cell.length_a   1.000
_cell.length_b   1.000
_cell.length_c   1.000
_cell.angle_alpha   90.00
_cell.angle_beta   90.00
_cell.angle_gamma   90.00
#
_symmetry.space_group_name_H-M   'P 1'
#
loop_
_entity.id
_entity.type
_entity.pdbx_description
1 polymer ?
#
loop_
_entity_poly.entity_id
_entity_poly.type
_entity_poly.pdbx_seq_one_letter_code
_entity_poly.pdbx_strand_id
1 'polypeptide(L)'
;LAQKGANQLRQLVKRTALRRVPRDVLQRNVAVALGNSGSPDAIPALRILAAHRAPLVRAHAVWALRKLGADIGLPDETDPLVLDEIRRVY
;
A
#
# COMPACT_ATOMS: atom_id res chain seq x y z
N LEU A 1 -10.87 23.88 -8.99
CA LEU A 1 -9.46 24.29 -8.86
C LEU A 1 -8.80 23.49 -7.73
N ALA A 2 -8.13 22.37 -8.00
CA ALA A 2 -7.12 21.78 -7.09
C ALA A 2 -6.37 20.58 -7.73
N GLN A 3 -5.66 20.82 -8.83
CA GLN A 3 -4.60 19.92 -9.31
C GLN A 3 -3.33 20.18 -8.50
N LYS A 4 -3.11 19.52 -7.37
CA LYS A 4 -1.77 19.45 -6.74
C LYS A 4 -1.61 18.13 -5.98
N GLY A 5 -0.65 17.30 -6.39
CA GLY A 5 -0.27 16.13 -5.60
C GLY A 5 1.00 15.40 -6.09
N ALA A 6 1.27 15.37 -7.39
CA ALA A 6 2.44 14.66 -7.90
C ALA A 6 3.79 15.31 -7.56
N ASN A 7 3.82 16.63 -7.30
CA ASN A 7 5.05 17.38 -7.03
C ASN A 7 5.47 17.41 -5.54
N GLN A 8 4.54 17.24 -4.60
CA GLN A 8 4.87 17.24 -3.16
C GLN A 8 5.58 15.95 -2.73
N LEU A 9 5.20 14.81 -3.32
CA LEU A 9 5.89 13.52 -3.13
C LEU A 9 7.38 13.58 -3.52
N ARG A 10 7.73 14.32 -4.58
CA ARG A 10 9.13 14.47 -5.01
C ARG A 10 10.00 15.29 -4.04
N GLN A 11 9.42 16.21 -3.28
CA GLN A 11 10.18 17.04 -2.34
C GLN A 11 10.52 16.32 -1.03
N LEU A 12 9.64 15.45 -0.52
CA LEU A 12 9.85 14.72 0.74
C LEU A 12 10.92 13.61 0.63
N VAL A 13 11.11 13.04 -0.56
CA VAL A 13 12.04 11.92 -0.82
C VAL A 13 13.46 12.42 -1.16
N LYS A 14 13.64 13.72 -1.41
CA LYS A 14 14.88 14.31 -1.96
C LYS A 14 16.11 14.22 -1.02
N ARG A 15 15.94 13.78 0.23
CA ARG A 15 17.02 13.72 1.25
C ARG A 15 17.21 12.36 1.93
N THR A 16 16.59 11.28 1.44
CA THR A 16 16.72 9.96 2.08
C THR A 16 17.24 8.89 1.11
N ALA A 17 17.82 7.81 1.66
CA ALA A 17 18.49 6.70 0.95
C ALA A 17 17.63 5.93 -0.08
N LEU A 18 16.42 6.41 -0.37
CA LEU A 18 15.38 5.83 -1.20
C LEU A 18 15.72 5.73 -2.69
N ARG A 19 16.84 6.32 -3.14
CA ARG A 19 17.23 6.33 -4.57
C ARG A 19 17.75 4.97 -5.09
N ARG A 20 18.13 4.05 -4.19
CA ARG A 20 18.64 2.69 -4.54
C ARG A 20 17.67 1.56 -4.19
N VAL A 21 16.49 1.91 -3.68
CA VAL A 21 15.53 0.95 -3.15
C VAL A 21 14.61 0.47 -4.29
N PRO A 22 14.42 -0.84 -4.49
CA PRO A 22 13.50 -1.35 -5.52
C PRO A 22 12.12 -0.72 -5.38
N ARG A 23 11.45 -0.44 -6.51
CA ARG A 23 10.14 0.24 -6.54
C ARG A 23 9.11 -0.45 -5.65
N ASP A 24 9.13 -1.77 -5.60
CA ASP A 24 8.22 -2.58 -4.78
C ASP A 24 8.42 -2.34 -3.27
N VAL A 25 9.66 -2.10 -2.83
CA VAL A 25 9.97 -1.76 -1.43
C VAL A 25 9.51 -0.35 -1.07
N LEU A 26 9.51 0.58 -2.03
CA LEU A 26 8.91 1.90 -1.82
C LEU A 26 7.38 1.80 -1.72
N GLN A 27 6.76 1.03 -2.62
CA GLN A 27 5.31 0.89 -2.65
C GLN A 27 4.74 0.17 -1.43
N ARG A 28 5.43 -0.85 -0.88
CA ARG A 28 5.00 -1.45 0.40
C ARG A 28 5.04 -0.43 1.54
N ASN A 29 6.04 0.46 1.58
CA ASN A 29 6.13 1.49 2.61
C ASN A 29 5.01 2.54 2.45
N VAL A 30 4.63 2.84 1.19
CA VAL A 30 3.45 3.69 0.92
C VAL A 30 2.18 3.02 1.45
N ALA A 31 1.97 1.72 1.22
CA ALA A 31 0.82 1.01 1.78
C ALA A 31 0.77 1.10 3.32
N VAL A 32 1.92 0.92 3.98
CA VAL A 32 2.03 1.07 5.44
C VAL A 32 1.68 2.47 5.89
N ALA A 33 2.24 3.51 5.26
CA ALA A 33 1.96 4.90 5.60
C ALA A 33 0.48 5.26 5.42
N LEU A 34 -0.14 4.76 4.35
CA LEU A 34 -1.57 4.92 4.08
C LEU A 34 -2.43 4.23 5.15
N GLY A 35 -2.14 2.98 5.52
CA GLY A 35 -2.87 2.30 6.60
C GLY A 35 -2.69 2.99 7.96
N ASN A 36 -1.50 3.52 8.24
CA ASN A 36 -1.22 4.27 9.48
C ASN A 36 -1.89 5.64 9.53
N SER A 37 -2.25 6.22 8.39
CA SER A 37 -2.94 7.52 8.36
C SER A 37 -4.32 7.47 9.00
N GLY A 38 -4.95 6.29 9.07
CA GLY A 38 -6.32 6.12 9.56
C GLY A 38 -7.38 6.77 8.66
N SER A 39 -7.00 7.33 7.51
CA SER A 39 -7.91 8.05 6.63
C SER A 39 -8.63 7.11 5.66
N PRO A 40 -9.98 7.08 5.64
CA PRO A 40 -10.74 6.34 4.64
C PRO A 40 -10.43 6.76 3.18
N ASP A 41 -9.96 7.99 2.96
CA ASP A 41 -9.58 8.50 1.63
C ASP A 41 -8.38 7.74 1.04
N ALA A 42 -7.64 6.99 1.87
CA ALA A 42 -6.55 6.13 1.42
C ALA A 42 -7.03 4.82 0.75
N ILE A 43 -8.29 4.42 0.97
CA ILE A 43 -8.82 3.12 0.50
C ILE A 43 -8.69 2.94 -1.03
N PRO A 44 -9.03 3.92 -1.89
CA PRO A 44 -8.87 3.76 -3.34
C PRO A 44 -7.41 3.52 -3.76
N ALA A 45 -6.46 4.23 -3.14
CA ALA A 45 -5.04 4.06 -3.41
C ALA A 45 -4.53 2.67 -2.96
N LEU A 46 -5.03 2.19 -1.81
CA LEU A 46 -4.72 0.87 -1.30
C LEU A 46 -5.27 -0.26 -2.19
N ARG A 47 -6.46 -0.10 -2.77
CA ARG A 47 -7.01 -1.06 -3.75
C ARG A 47 -6.13 -1.18 -5.00
N ILE A 48 -5.57 -0.07 -5.48
CA ILE A 48 -4.61 -0.09 -6.59
C ILE A 48 -3.35 -0.88 -6.21
N LEU A 49 -2.85 -0.71 -4.98
CA LEU A 49 -1.68 -1.45 -4.48
C LEU A 49 -2.00 -2.94 -4.24
N ALA A 50 -3.24 -3.28 -3.86
CA ALA A 50 -3.69 -4.66 -3.74
C ALA A 50 -3.71 -5.39 -5.09
N ALA A 51 -3.86 -4.70 -6.22
CA ALA A 51 -3.75 -5.28 -7.56
C ALA A 51 -2.30 -5.33 -8.11
N HIS A 52 -1.29 -5.01 -7.30
CA HIS A 52 0.09 -4.89 -7.78
C HIS A 52 0.72 -6.27 -8.10
N ARG A 53 1.57 -6.33 -9.13
CA ARG A 53 2.24 -7.59 -9.53
C ARG A 53 3.09 -8.23 -8.43
N ALA A 54 3.70 -7.40 -7.57
CA ALA A 54 4.60 -7.85 -6.52
C ALA A 54 3.80 -8.30 -5.29
N PRO A 55 3.87 -9.58 -4.88
CA PRO A 55 3.07 -10.10 -3.76
C PRO A 55 3.33 -9.36 -2.44
N LEU A 56 4.57 -8.93 -2.23
CA LEU A 56 4.95 -8.15 -1.06
C LEU A 56 4.17 -6.82 -0.95
N VAL A 57 3.92 -6.14 -2.08
CA VAL A 57 3.13 -4.90 -2.10
C VAL A 57 1.67 -5.21 -1.82
N ARG A 58 1.13 -6.28 -2.41
CA ARG A 58 -0.25 -6.72 -2.17
C ARG A 58 -0.48 -7.04 -0.70
N ALA A 59 0.38 -7.84 -0.08
CA ALA A 59 0.28 -8.18 1.35
C ALA A 59 0.20 -6.92 2.24
N HIS A 60 1.06 -5.92 2.01
CA HIS A 60 1.01 -4.68 2.80
C HIS A 60 -0.24 -3.83 2.51
N ALA A 61 -0.78 -3.90 1.29
CA ALA A 61 -2.06 -3.28 0.96
C ALA A 61 -3.23 -3.99 1.65
N VAL A 62 -3.22 -5.32 1.71
CA VAL A 62 -4.20 -6.13 2.47
C VAL A 62 -4.24 -5.72 3.92
N TRP A 63 -3.06 -5.70 4.57
CA TRP A 63 -2.92 -5.25 5.96
C TRP A 63 -3.53 -3.87 6.18
N ALA A 64 -3.19 -2.91 5.29
CA ALA A 64 -3.64 -1.54 5.41
C ALA A 64 -5.16 -1.41 5.19
N LEU A 65 -5.74 -2.12 4.21
CA LEU A 65 -7.19 -2.15 3.97
C LEU A 65 -7.92 -2.68 5.21
N ARG A 66 -7.46 -3.79 5.80
CA ARG A 66 -8.06 -4.34 7.02
C ARG A 66 -7.98 -3.39 8.20
N LYS A 67 -6.83 -2.74 8.38
CA LYS A 67 -6.64 -1.75 9.45
C LYS A 67 -7.63 -0.58 9.35
N LEU A 68 -8.01 -0.21 8.12
CA LEU A 68 -9.02 0.82 7.86
C LEU A 68 -10.45 0.27 7.84
N GLY A 69 -10.67 -1.02 8.15
CA GLY A 69 -11.98 -1.67 8.12
C GLY A 69 -12.56 -1.84 6.71
N ALA A 70 -11.71 -1.75 5.67
CA ALA A 70 -12.13 -1.88 4.28
C ALA A 70 -12.05 -3.33 3.81
N ASP A 71 -12.96 -3.68 2.90
CA ASP A 71 -12.88 -4.96 2.19
C ASP A 71 -11.60 -5.07 1.34
N ILE A 72 -10.94 -6.22 1.43
CA ILE A 72 -9.64 -6.50 0.81
C ILE A 72 -9.77 -6.61 -0.71
N GLY A 73 -10.89 -7.15 -1.22
CA GLY A 73 -11.17 -7.25 -2.65
C GLY A 73 -10.17 -8.11 -3.44
N LEU A 74 -9.68 -9.21 -2.85
CA LEU A 74 -8.75 -10.16 -3.48
C LEU A 74 -9.29 -11.60 -3.45
N PRO A 75 -10.33 -11.92 -4.24
CA PRO A 75 -10.94 -13.26 -4.21
C PRO A 75 -10.06 -14.37 -4.80
N ASP A 76 -9.19 -14.04 -5.76
CA ASP A 76 -8.39 -15.01 -6.53
C ASP A 76 -6.89 -14.96 -6.20
N GLU A 77 -6.54 -14.46 -5.00
CA GLU A 77 -5.15 -14.43 -4.58
C GLU A 77 -4.59 -15.85 -4.37
N THR A 78 -3.39 -16.11 -4.91
CA THR A 78 -2.74 -17.42 -4.83
C THR A 78 -1.40 -17.35 -4.11
N ASP A 79 -0.83 -16.16 -3.94
CA ASP A 79 0.49 -16.03 -3.33
C ASP A 79 0.43 -16.30 -1.81
N PRO A 80 1.27 -17.22 -1.28
CA PRO A 80 1.25 -17.58 0.13
C PRO A 80 1.44 -16.40 1.08
N LEU A 81 2.27 -15.43 0.72
CA LEU A 81 2.54 -14.27 1.57
C LEU A 81 1.28 -13.42 1.77
N VAL A 82 0.50 -13.26 0.70
CA VAL A 82 -0.72 -12.46 0.73
C VAL A 82 -1.85 -13.24 1.41
N LEU A 83 -1.96 -14.54 1.13
CA LEU A 83 -2.93 -15.42 1.78
C LEU A 83 -2.72 -15.49 3.29
N ASP A 84 -1.48 -15.55 3.75
CA ASP A 84 -1.15 -15.48 5.18
C ASP A 84 -1.64 -14.18 5.79
N GLU A 85 -1.44 -13.04 5.11
CA GLU A 85 -1.91 -11.74 5.59
C GLU A 85 -3.45 -11.62 5.60
N ILE A 86 -4.13 -12.23 4.63
CA ILE A 86 -5.60 -12.33 4.61
C ILE A 86 -6.10 -13.20 5.77
N ARG A 87 -5.38 -14.28 6.12
CA ARG A 87 -5.78 -15.21 7.19
C ARG A 87 -5.44 -14.74 8.59
N ARG A 88 -4.49 -13.81 8.74
CA ARG A 88 -4.11 -13.28 10.06
C ARG A 88 -5.32 -12.66 10.76
N VAL A 89 -5.43 -12.88 12.06
CA VAL A 89 -6.42 -12.22 12.91
C VAL A 89 -5.59 -11.45 13.93
N TYR A 90 -5.66 -10.12 13.88
CA TYR A 90 -4.95 -9.21 14.78
C TYR A 90 -5.94 -8.62 15.78
#